data_AF-P49886-F1
#
_entry.id   AF-P49886-F1
#
_cell.length_a   1.000
_cell.length_b   1.000
_cell.length_c   1.000
_cell.angle_alpha   90.00
_cell.angle_beta   90.00
_cell.angle_gamma   90.00
#
_symmetry.space_group_name_H-M   'P 1'
#
loop_
_entity.id
_entity.type
_entity.pdbx_description
1 polymer ?
#
loop_
_entity_poly.entity_id
_entity_poly.type
_entity_poly.pdbx_seq_one_letter_code
_entity_poly.pdbx_strand_id
1 'polypeptide(L)'
;LFAPNLLLDRNQGKCVEGMVESFDMLLATSSRFRMMNLQGEEFVCLKSIILLNSGVYTFLSSTLKSLEEKDHIHRVLDKITDTLIHLMAKAGLTLQQQHRRLAQLLLILSHIRHMSNKGME
;
A
#
# COMPACT_ATOMS: atom_id res chain seq x y z
N LEU A 1 16.04 3.87 -3.32
CA LEU A 1 16.31 4.05 -4.75
C LEU A 1 15.20 4.90 -5.32
N PHE A 2 15.50 6.06 -5.91
CA PHE A 2 14.50 6.90 -6.57
C PHE A 2 14.51 6.67 -8.09
N ALA A 3 15.71 6.59 -8.68
CA ALA A 3 15.95 6.17 -10.06
C ALA A 3 17.24 5.33 -10.10
N PRO A 4 17.51 4.54 -11.16
CA PRO A 4 18.71 3.71 -11.25
C PRO A 4 20.04 4.49 -11.05
N ASN A 5 20.08 5.74 -11.49
CA ASN A 5 21.20 6.67 -11.34
C ASN A 5 21.03 7.67 -10.17
N LEU A 6 20.03 7.49 -9.32
CA LEU A 6 19.71 8.38 -8.19
C LEU A 6 19.40 7.55 -6.94
N LEU A 7 20.45 7.08 -6.29
CA LEU A 7 20.39 6.44 -4.98
C LEU A 7 20.73 7.48 -3.92
N LEU A 8 19.73 7.83 -3.12
CA LEU A 8 19.87 8.79 -2.04
C LEU A 8 19.92 8.07 -0.68
N ASP A 9 20.83 8.50 0.18
CA ASP A 9 20.88 8.12 1.59
C ASP A 9 20.11 9.12 2.47
N ARG A 10 20.02 8.81 3.77
CA ARG A 10 19.37 9.69 4.74
C ARG A 10 20.03 11.07 4.85
N ASN A 11 21.35 11.16 4.66
CA ASN A 11 22.07 12.41 4.79
C ASN A 11 21.75 13.36 3.63
N GLN A 12 21.60 12.83 2.43
CA GLN A 12 21.15 13.60 1.26
C GLN A 12 19.70 14.10 1.43
N GLY A 13 18.87 13.38 2.19
CA GLY A 13 17.54 13.85 2.58
C GLY A 13 17.54 15.11 3.46
N LYS A 14 18.66 15.45 4.11
CA LYS A 14 18.81 16.68 4.92
C LYS A 14 19.05 17.94 4.07
N CYS A 15 19.33 17.78 2.78
CA CYS A 15 19.57 18.91 1.87
C CYS A 15 18.32 19.74 1.59
N VAL A 16 17.14 19.22 1.91
CA VAL A 16 15.85 19.90 1.78
C VAL A 16 15.17 19.89 3.14
N GLU A 17 14.73 21.06 3.59
CA GLU A 17 14.00 21.19 4.87
C GLU A 17 12.70 20.36 4.83
N GLY A 18 12.35 19.71 5.94
CA GLY A 18 11.17 18.83 6.04
C GLY A 18 11.31 17.44 5.38
N MET A 19 12.26 17.25 4.46
CA MET A 19 12.39 15.99 3.70
C MET A 19 12.93 14.82 4.54
N VAL A 20 13.73 15.08 5.57
CA VAL A 20 14.38 14.02 6.36
C VAL A 20 13.36 13.08 7.02
N GLU A 21 12.24 13.63 7.48
CA GLU A 21 11.20 12.85 8.15
C GLU A 21 10.47 11.95 7.15
N SER A 22 10.16 12.48 5.96
CA SER A 22 9.60 11.70 4.84
C SER A 22 10.54 10.59 4.39
N PHE A 23 11.84 10.87 4.32
CA PHE A 23 12.86 9.85 4.04
C PHE A 23 12.88 8.75 5.10
N ASP A 24 12.85 9.11 6.38
CA ASP A 24 12.85 8.14 7.47
C ASP A 24 11.63 7.21 7.42
N MET A 25 10.44 7.76 7.15
CA MET A 25 9.24 6.94 7.00
C MET A 25 9.31 6.02 5.77
N LEU A 26 9.82 6.52 4.63
CA LEU A 26 10.02 5.71 3.41
C LEU A 26 11.02 4.58 3.65
N LEU A 27 12.13 4.85 4.34
CA LEU A 27 13.14 3.86 4.70
C LEU A 27 12.58 2.81 5.65
N ALA A 28 11.79 3.22 6.66
CA ALA A 28 11.13 2.29 7.58
C ALA A 28 10.14 1.38 6.85
N THR A 29 9.35 1.92 5.92
CA THR A 29 8.39 1.14 5.11
C THR A 29 9.12 0.18 4.16
N SER A 30 10.19 0.64 3.51
CA SER A 30 11.03 -0.21 2.65
C SER A 30 11.68 -1.35 3.44
N SER A 31 12.17 -1.07 4.64
CA SER A 31 12.70 -2.07 5.56
C SER A 31 11.64 -3.09 5.95
N ARG A 32 10.41 -2.63 6.23
CA ARG A 32 9.29 -3.52 6.55
C ARG A 32 8.93 -4.44 5.38
N PHE A 33 8.88 -3.93 4.16
CA PHE A 33 8.66 -4.76 2.97
C PHE A 33 9.75 -5.82 2.78
N ARG A 34 11.01 -5.44 2.99
CA ARG A 34 12.14 -6.38 2.95
C ARG A 34 12.01 -7.47 4.02
N MET A 35 11.70 -7.10 5.27
CA MET A 35 11.58 -8.02 6.39
C MET A 35 10.42 -9.02 6.20
N MET A 36 9.33 -8.59 5.57
CA MET A 36 8.21 -9.48 5.25
C MET A 36 8.44 -10.33 3.99
N ASN A 37 9.56 -10.14 3.29
CA ASN A 37 9.82 -10.73 1.99
C ASN A 37 8.63 -10.51 1.04
N LEU A 38 8.25 -9.25 0.82
CA LEU A 38 7.13 -8.90 -0.08
C LEU A 38 7.42 -9.38 -1.50
N GLN A 39 6.48 -10.11 -2.10
CA GLN A 39 6.61 -10.60 -3.47
C GLN A 39 6.13 -9.55 -4.49
N GLY A 40 6.60 -9.66 -5.74
CA GLY A 40 6.22 -8.74 -6.81
C GLY A 40 4.72 -8.76 -7.11
N GLU A 41 4.12 -9.95 -7.06
CA GLU A 41 2.68 -10.16 -7.26
C GLU A 41 1.86 -9.53 -6.14
N GLU A 42 2.32 -9.62 -4.90
CA GLU A 42 1.66 -8.96 -3.77
C GLU A 42 1.80 -7.43 -3.87
N PHE A 43 2.96 -6.94 -4.31
CA PHE A 43 3.19 -5.51 -4.49
C PHE A 43 2.21 -4.90 -5.51
N VAL A 44 1.96 -5.57 -6.64
CA VAL A 44 0.98 -5.06 -7.62
C VAL A 44 -0.45 -5.07 -7.08
N CYS A 45 -0.83 -6.08 -6.29
CA CYS A 45 -2.12 -6.10 -5.59
C CYS A 45 -2.26 -4.92 -4.62
N LEU A 46 -1.23 -4.65 -3.81
CA LEU A 46 -1.24 -3.51 -2.89
C LEU A 46 -1.33 -2.17 -3.61
N LYS A 47 -0.64 -2.01 -4.74
CA LYS A 47 -0.74 -0.79 -5.56
C LYS A 47 -2.17 -0.57 -6.07
N SER A 48 -2.85 -1.64 -6.51
CA SER A 48 -4.24 -1.58 -6.95
C SER A 48 -5.21 -1.27 -5.79
N ILE A 49 -4.99 -1.86 -4.61
CA ILE A 49 -5.78 -1.53 -3.41
C ILE A 49 -5.62 -0.06 -3.05
N ILE A 50 -4.39 0.49 -3.08
CA ILE A 50 -4.16 1.92 -2.79
C ILE A 50 -4.99 2.79 -3.73
N LEU A 51 -4.92 2.54 -5.05
CA LEU A 51 -5.65 3.31 -6.06
C LEU A 51 -7.16 3.28 -5.83
N LEU A 52 -7.71 2.09 -5.62
CA LEU A 52 -9.16 1.91 -5.49
C LEU A 52 -9.70 2.38 -4.14
N ASN A 53 -8.97 2.14 -3.06
CA ASN A 53 -9.39 2.48 -1.70
C ASN A 53 -9.15 3.95 -1.33
N SER A 54 -8.28 4.68 -2.05
CA SER A 54 -7.95 6.06 -1.68
C SER A 54 -9.06 7.06 -1.86
N GLY A 55 -9.92 6.87 -2.87
CA GLY A 55 -10.99 7.80 -3.21
C GLY A 55 -12.40 7.30 -2.90
N VAL A 56 -12.56 6.03 -2.51
CA VAL A 56 -13.88 5.40 -2.40
C VAL A 56 -14.79 6.04 -1.35
N TYR A 57 -14.21 6.74 -0.38
CA TYR A 57 -14.95 7.44 0.68
C TYR A 57 -15.04 8.96 0.47
N THR A 58 -14.38 9.51 -0.54
CA THR A 58 -14.37 10.96 -0.83
C THR A 58 -15.31 11.35 -1.97
N PHE A 59 -16.16 10.44 -2.43
CA PHE A 59 -17.22 10.77 -3.39
C PHE A 59 -18.17 11.81 -2.77
N LEU A 60 -18.13 13.04 -3.27
CA LEU A 60 -19.01 14.14 -2.87
C LEU A 60 -20.45 14.00 -3.42
N SER A 61 -20.80 12.83 -3.96
CA SER A 61 -22.09 12.55 -4.59
C SER A 61 -22.72 11.32 -3.94
N SER A 62 -23.99 11.43 -3.57
CA SER A 62 -24.85 10.34 -3.05
C SER A 62 -25.89 9.90 -4.08
N THR A 63 -25.64 10.14 -5.37
CA THR A 63 -26.51 9.68 -6.45
C THR A 63 -26.55 8.14 -6.53
N LEU A 64 -27.61 7.58 -7.12
CA LEU A 64 -27.68 6.13 -7.35
C LEU A 64 -26.42 5.60 -8.07
N LYS A 65 -25.95 6.36 -9.06
CA LYS A 65 -24.74 6.03 -9.82
C LYS A 65 -23.49 5.98 -8.93
N SER A 66 -23.32 6.91 -8.00
CA SER A 66 -22.15 6.88 -7.11
C SER A 66 -22.21 5.73 -6.09
N LEU A 67 -23.42 5.31 -5.70
CA LEU A 67 -23.60 4.10 -4.89
C LEU A 67 -23.20 2.84 -5.66
N GLU A 68 -23.63 2.70 -6.92
CA GLU A 68 -23.24 1.58 -7.80
C GLU A 68 -21.73 1.56 -8.08
N GLU A 69 -21.11 2.72 -8.30
CA GLU A 69 -19.66 2.84 -8.48
C GLU A 69 -18.90 2.41 -7.22
N LYS A 70 -19.34 2.85 -6.03
CA LYS A 70 -18.75 2.44 -4.75
C LYS A 70 -18.86 0.94 -4.52
N ASP A 71 -20.03 0.37 -4.80
CA ASP A 71 -20.30 -1.06 -4.70
C ASP A 71 -19.44 -1.87 -5.70
N HIS A 72 -19.28 -1.37 -6.93
CA HIS A 72 -18.36 -1.97 -7.90
C HIS A 72 -16.90 -1.93 -7.40
N ILE A 73 -16.44 -0.80 -6.86
CA ILE A 73 -15.09 -0.67 -6.31
C ILE A 73 -14.86 -1.68 -5.17
N HIS A 74 -15.81 -1.83 -4.25
CA HIS A 74 -15.70 -2.82 -3.18
C HIS A 74 -15.63 -4.26 -3.71
N ARG A 75 -16.45 -4.63 -4.69
CA ARG A 75 -16.35 -5.95 -5.33
C ARG A 75 -14.98 -6.21 -5.96
N VAL A 76 -14.38 -5.20 -6.58
CA VAL A 76 -13.02 -5.33 -7.15
C VAL A 76 -11.99 -5.47 -6.04
N LEU A 77 -12.10 -4.70 -4.94
CA LEU A 77 -11.23 -4.83 -3.77
C LEU A 77 -11.32 -6.22 -3.13
N ASP A 78 -12.52 -6.79 -3.05
CA ASP A 78 -12.72 -8.17 -2.57
C ASP A 78 -11.99 -9.17 -3.49
N LYS A 79 -12.09 -9.00 -4.81
CA LYS A 79 -11.36 -9.87 -5.76
C LYS A 79 -9.85 -9.73 -5.68
N ILE A 80 -9.32 -8.54 -5.38
CA ILE A 80 -7.89 -8.37 -5.13
C ILE A 80 -7.49 -9.05 -3.81
N THR A 81 -8.34 -9.01 -2.79
CA THR A 81 -8.14 -9.72 -1.52
C THR A 81 -8.12 -11.24 -1.72
N ASP A 82 -9.07 -11.78 -2.49
CA ASP A 82 -9.08 -13.19 -2.90
C ASP A 82 -7.78 -13.56 -3.63
N THR A 83 -7.30 -12.68 -4.51
CA THR A 83 -6.05 -12.88 -5.26
C THR A 83 -4.84 -12.92 -4.32
N LEU A 84 -4.76 -12.02 -3.33
CA LEU A 84 -3.71 -12.04 -2.31
C LEU A 84 -3.72 -13.34 -1.51
N ILE A 85 -4.90 -13.79 -1.05
CA ILE A 85 -5.03 -15.06 -0.34
C ILE A 85 -4.60 -16.23 -1.23
N HIS A 86 -4.99 -16.23 -2.50
CA HIS A 86 -4.56 -17.25 -3.47
C HIS A 86 -3.03 -17.27 -3.66
N LEU A 87 -2.39 -16.11 -3.78
CA LEU A 87 -0.92 -16.01 -3.89
C LEU A 87 -0.23 -16.58 -2.64
N MET A 88 -0.76 -16.30 -1.45
CA MET A 88 -0.23 -16.84 -0.20
C MET A 88 -0.43 -18.35 -0.10
N ALA A 89 -1.59 -18.86 -0.52
CA ALA A 89 -1.85 -20.30 -0.60
C ALA A 89 -0.92 -20.99 -1.60
N LYS A 90 -0.68 -20.38 -2.77
CA LYS A 90 0.27 -20.87 -3.78
C LYS A 90 1.71 -20.91 -3.25
N ALA A 91 2.07 -19.98 -2.36
CA ALA A 91 3.36 -19.96 -1.67
C ALA A 91 3.44 -20.98 -0.50
N GLY A 92 2.40 -21.75 -0.24
CA GLY A 92 2.37 -22.82 0.77
C GLY A 92 2.10 -22.34 2.20
N LEU A 93 1.57 -21.13 2.40
CA LEU A 93 1.21 -20.63 3.72
C LEU A 93 -0.03 -21.37 4.27
N THR A 94 -0.04 -21.66 5.56
CA THR A 94 -1.23 -22.18 6.25
C THR A 94 -2.33 -21.11 6.31
N LEU A 95 -3.59 -21.50 6.52
CA LEU A 95 -4.71 -20.56 6.61
C LEU A 95 -4.46 -19.45 7.65
N GLN A 96 -3.91 -19.80 8.81
CA GLN A 96 -3.54 -18.83 9.84
C GLN A 96 -2.44 -17.86 9.37
N GLN A 97 -1.43 -18.36 8.66
CA GLN A 97 -0.37 -17.53 8.08
C GLN A 97 -0.90 -16.61 6.98
N GLN A 98 -1.83 -17.08 6.15
CA GLN A 98 -2.48 -16.28 5.10
C GLN A 98 -3.21 -15.09 5.72
N HIS A 99 -4.09 -15.30 6.70
CA HIS A 99 -4.80 -14.22 7.36
C HIS A 99 -3.86 -13.24 8.08
N ARG A 100 -2.83 -13.75 8.76
CA ARG A 100 -1.83 -12.91 9.42
C ARG A 100 -1.07 -12.05 8.41
N ARG A 101 -0.64 -12.64 7.30
CA ARG A 101 0.10 -11.92 6.26
C ARG A 101 -0.78 -10.88 5.58
N LEU A 102 -2.02 -11.23 5.22
CA LEU A 102 -2.98 -10.28 4.67
C LEU A 102 -3.14 -9.06 5.60
N ALA A 103 -3.38 -9.29 6.90
CA ALA A 103 -3.50 -8.21 7.87
C ALA A 103 -2.23 -7.34 7.94
N GLN A 104 -1.04 -7.96 7.95
CA GLN A 104 0.23 -7.24 7.95
C GLN A 104 0.41 -6.36 6.71
N LEU A 105 0.04 -6.85 5.53
CA LEU A 105 0.12 -6.10 4.28
C LEU A 105 -0.85 -4.92 4.29
N LEU A 106 -2.11 -5.14 4.66
CA LEU A 106 -3.13 -4.09 4.70
C LEU A 106 -2.81 -3.02 5.76
N LEU A 107 -2.24 -3.39 6.91
CA LEU A 107 -1.81 -2.43 7.92
C LEU A 107 -0.70 -1.49 7.42
N ILE A 108 0.17 -1.93 6.52
CA ILE A 108 1.20 -1.04 5.96
C ILE A 108 0.59 0.02 5.04
N LEU A 109 -0.58 -0.24 4.45
CA LEU A 109 -1.26 0.76 3.63
C LEU A 109 -1.67 2.00 4.44
N SER A 110 -1.93 1.86 5.75
CA SER A 110 -2.21 3.02 6.62
C SER A 110 -0.96 3.87 6.83
N HIS A 111 0.22 3.25 7.00
CA HIS A 111 1.48 3.98 7.05
C HIS A 111 1.77 4.69 5.73
N ILE A 112 1.48 4.05 4.59
CA ILE A 112 1.62 4.66 3.27
C ILE A 112 0.69 5.86 3.12
N ARG A 113 -0.58 5.75 3.57
CA ARG A 113 -1.50 6.90 3.60
C ARG A 113 -0.93 8.04 4.43
N HIS A 114 -0.43 7.76 5.63
CA HIS A 114 0.13 8.78 6.52
C HIS A 114 1.34 9.48 5.87
N MET A 115 2.29 8.71 5.33
CA MET A 115 3.43 9.26 4.60
C MET A 115 3.00 10.12 3.41
N SER A 116 2.01 9.66 2.64
CA SER A 116 1.50 10.39 1.49
C SER A 116 0.89 11.72 1.90
N ASN A 117 0.11 11.75 2.99
CA ASN A 117 -0.49 12.98 3.48
C ASN A 117 0.59 13.96 3.94
N LYS A 118 1.57 13.50 4.71
CA LYS A 118 2.69 14.33 5.19
C LYS A 118 3.59 14.84 4.06
N GLY A 119 3.70 14.10 2.96
CA GLY A 119 4.43 14.56 1.77
C GLY A 119 3.66 15.55 0.89
N MET A 120 2.35 15.71 1.12
CA MET A 120 1.49 16.67 0.41
C MET A 120 1.28 17.99 1.19
N GLU A 121 1.63 18.00 2.48
CA GLU A 121 1.73 19.19 3.33
C GLU A 121 2.94 20.05 2.91
#